data_AF-A0A532T3D4-F1
#
_entry.id   AF-A0A532T3D4-F1
#
_cell.length_a   1.000
_cell.length_b   1.000
_cell.length_c   1.000
_cell.angle_alpha   90.00
_cell.angle_beta   90.00
_cell.angle_gamma   90.00
#
_symmetry.space_group_name_H-M   'P 1'
#
loop_
_entity.id
_entity.type
_entity.pdbx_description
1 polymer ?
#
loop_
_entity_poly.entity_id
_entity_poly.type
_entity_poly.pdbx_seq_one_letter_code
_entity_poly.pdbx_strand_id
1 'polypeptide(L)'
;MFKKSQFTSNVFIYILIVIIIVFTLLLSFGGMRDFRQSEKKAEIQSFVVTLENTLKHQNTKGRGGIDTVSFSLPSDVDKICFIDSNEQFSPHSFLDLTKDKEIYKDKNLFFFPSGKFSPARINYVKLNESENPLCVNVANNKLNLRLTTLTNEVLVEAINDNDIIQNCVIVPGSGVGNPDEKIDIVFLGFGYKNKTFFTQDIEWYVSDSLLQIEPFLGNKNKFNIWMIDKGEPDCSITDYIFCDSLSVNKLVSNCPNDYIFVLVDRGLLDINVRSSALSNMVKINTRDNPLVLVHEFGHSFANLADEYTDDYYESWFDAEDYPNCDYEGCSSWSSVDNTDCIRGCSTNEFYRSIDVSIMRNYDKSEEYGILNEGIIKERLEEYK
;
A
#
# COMPACT_ATOMS: atom_id res chain seq x y z
N MET A 1 -56.00 28.87 53.19
CA MET A 1 -54.73 28.12 53.38
C MET A 1 -54.67 27.05 52.29
N PHE A 2 -54.06 27.38 51.14
CA PHE A 2 -54.02 26.48 49.97
C PHE A 2 -53.20 25.22 50.30
N LYS A 3 -53.78 24.04 50.06
CA LYS A 3 -53.14 22.73 50.23
C LYS A 3 -51.90 22.61 49.31
N LYS A 4 -50.73 23.03 49.80
CA LYS A 4 -49.42 22.82 49.16
C LYS A 4 -49.05 21.34 48.95
N SER A 5 -49.81 20.40 49.51
CA SER A 5 -49.53 18.95 49.47
C SER A 5 -49.99 18.24 48.18
N GLN A 6 -50.90 18.83 47.38
CA GLN A 6 -51.34 18.22 46.11
C GLN A 6 -50.45 18.56 44.91
N PHE A 7 -49.73 19.70 44.96
CA PHE A 7 -48.87 20.13 43.86
C PHE A 7 -47.58 19.30 43.77
N THR A 8 -47.01 18.89 44.90
CA THR A 8 -45.79 18.07 44.95
C THR A 8 -46.03 16.63 44.49
N SER A 9 -47.21 16.07 44.76
CA SER A 9 -47.58 14.71 44.33
C SER A 9 -47.69 14.58 42.82
N ASN A 10 -48.25 15.59 42.13
CA ASN A 10 -48.41 15.55 40.68
C ASN A 10 -47.06 15.68 39.96
N VAL A 11 -46.17 16.56 40.44
CA VAL A 11 -44.81 16.70 39.89
C VAL A 11 -44.03 15.38 39.99
N PHE A 12 -44.15 14.68 41.12
CA PHE A 12 -43.47 13.39 41.31
C PHE A 12 -44.00 12.31 40.36
N ILE A 13 -45.31 12.28 40.11
CA ILE A 13 -45.93 11.36 39.15
C ILE A 13 -45.44 11.65 37.72
N TYR A 14 -45.37 12.93 37.32
CA TYR A 14 -44.86 13.28 35.98
C TYR A 14 -43.38 12.92 35.81
N ILE A 15 -42.55 13.13 36.83
CA ILE A 15 -41.13 12.72 36.82
C ILE A 15 -41.02 11.19 36.68
N LEU A 16 -41.82 10.43 37.43
CA LEU A 16 -41.84 8.97 37.35
C LEU A 16 -42.26 8.47 35.96
N ILE A 17 -43.28 9.08 35.36
CA ILE A 17 -43.74 8.75 34.00
C ILE A 17 -42.63 9.01 32.97
N VAL A 18 -41.94 10.14 33.07
CA VAL A 18 -40.81 10.46 32.18
C VAL A 18 -39.69 9.44 32.35
N ILE A 19 -39.35 9.05 33.58
CA ILE A 19 -38.34 8.01 33.84
C ILE A 19 -38.74 6.68 33.22
N ILE A 20 -40.01 6.26 33.37
CA ILE A 20 -40.51 5.01 32.77
C ILE A 20 -40.45 5.07 31.25
N ILE A 21 -40.85 6.18 30.62
CA ILE A 21 -40.78 6.36 29.17
C ILE A 21 -39.33 6.31 28.67
N VAL A 22 -38.42 7.01 29.35
CA VAL A 22 -36.99 6.98 28.99
C VAL A 22 -36.44 5.56 29.14
N PHE A 23 -36.79 4.85 30.22
CA PHE A 23 -36.33 3.49 30.47
C PHE A 23 -36.89 2.49 29.43
N THR A 24 -38.17 2.57 29.07
CA THR A 24 -38.77 1.72 28.03
C THR A 24 -38.20 2.04 26.65
N LEU A 25 -37.93 3.31 26.33
CA LEU A 25 -37.25 3.69 25.10
C LEU A 25 -35.82 3.15 25.05
N LEU A 26 -35.06 3.23 26.15
CA LEU A 26 -33.70 2.68 26.24
C LEU A 26 -33.68 1.16 26.07
N LEU A 27 -34.59 0.44 26.72
CA LEU A 27 -34.72 -1.01 26.57
C LEU A 27 -35.18 -1.40 25.16
N SER A 28 -36.13 -0.66 24.59
CA SER A 28 -36.61 -0.92 23.22
C SER A 28 -35.51 -0.66 22.19
N PHE A 29 -34.74 0.42 22.36
CA PHE A 29 -33.63 0.76 21.48
C PHE A 29 -32.47 -0.24 21.62
N GLY A 30 -32.17 -0.69 22.84
CA GLY A 30 -31.20 -1.76 23.10
C GLY A 30 -31.61 -3.08 22.44
N GLY A 31 -32.84 -3.54 22.69
CA GLY A 31 -33.38 -4.77 22.10
C GLY A 31 -33.44 -4.74 20.57
N MET A 32 -33.78 -3.59 19.96
CA MET A 32 -33.74 -3.43 18.51
C MET A 32 -32.32 -3.50 17.94
N ARG A 33 -31.30 -3.01 18.67
CA ARG A 33 -29.89 -3.13 18.25
C ARG A 33 -29.41 -4.57 18.32
N ASP A 34 -29.70 -5.27 19.40
CA ASP A 34 -29.30 -6.67 19.59
C ASP A 34 -29.98 -7.60 18.56
N PHE A 35 -31.26 -7.33 18.26
CA PHE A 35 -32.00 -8.04 17.23
C PHE A 35 -31.41 -7.81 15.84
N ARG A 36 -31.11 -6.56 15.46
CA ARG A 36 -30.46 -6.24 14.17
C ARG A 36 -29.08 -6.89 14.04
N GLN A 37 -28.31 -7.00 15.12
CA GLN A 37 -27.02 -7.70 15.08
C GLN A 37 -27.19 -9.20 14.89
N SER A 38 -28.22 -9.79 15.51
CA SER A 38 -28.53 -11.22 15.35
C SER A 38 -29.00 -11.55 13.94
N GLU A 39 -29.79 -10.66 13.32
CA GLU A 39 -30.20 -10.75 11.92
C GLU A 39 -28.98 -10.76 10.97
N LYS A 40 -28.07 -9.78 11.11
CA LYS A 40 -26.84 -9.71 10.31
C LYS A 40 -25.95 -10.95 10.44
N LYS A 41 -25.83 -11.52 11.65
CA LYS A 41 -25.08 -12.78 11.87
C LYS A 41 -25.75 -13.96 11.17
N ALA A 42 -27.08 -14.02 11.19
CA ALA A 42 -27.84 -15.04 10.47
C ALA A 42 -27.68 -14.91 8.94
N GLU A 43 -27.66 -13.68 8.42
CA GLU A 43 -27.39 -13.41 6.99
C GLU A 43 -26.00 -13.93 6.57
N ILE A 44 -24.95 -13.68 7.35
CA ILE A 44 -23.61 -14.23 7.08
C ILE A 44 -23.62 -15.75 7.08
N GLN A 45 -24.26 -16.38 8.07
CA GLN A 45 -24.35 -17.83 8.13
C GLN A 45 -25.10 -18.40 6.91
N SER A 46 -26.18 -17.74 6.50
CA SER A 46 -26.91 -18.10 5.28
C SER A 46 -26.01 -17.98 4.05
N PHE A 47 -25.26 -16.88 3.93
CA PHE A 47 -24.30 -16.68 2.84
C PHE A 47 -23.28 -17.81 2.76
N VAL A 48 -22.64 -18.17 3.88
CA VAL A 48 -21.62 -19.25 3.93
C VAL A 48 -22.21 -20.56 3.44
N VAL A 49 -23.40 -20.92 3.92
CA VAL A 49 -24.09 -22.16 3.52
C VAL A 49 -24.48 -22.14 2.04
N THR A 50 -24.98 -21.01 1.54
CA THR A 50 -25.33 -20.87 0.12
C THR A 50 -24.09 -20.98 -0.76
N LEU A 51 -23.00 -20.30 -0.40
CA LEU A 51 -21.73 -20.36 -1.11
C LEU A 51 -21.17 -21.79 -1.17
N GLU A 52 -21.12 -22.49 -0.04
CA GLU A 52 -20.61 -23.87 0.01
C GLU A 52 -21.46 -24.83 -0.85
N ASN A 53 -22.79 -24.69 -0.82
CA ASN A 53 -23.68 -25.46 -1.68
C ASN A 53 -23.48 -25.15 -3.17
N THR A 54 -23.27 -23.88 -3.52
CA THR A 54 -22.97 -23.46 -4.89
C THR A 54 -21.65 -24.04 -5.37
N LEU A 55 -20.58 -23.98 -4.56
CA LEU A 55 -19.28 -24.58 -4.89
C LEU A 55 -19.39 -26.10 -5.04
N LYS A 56 -20.09 -26.77 -4.13
CA LYS A 56 -20.36 -28.20 -4.22
C LYS A 56 -21.09 -28.56 -5.50
N HIS A 57 -22.12 -27.80 -5.88
CA HIS A 57 -22.85 -28.01 -7.11
C HIS A 57 -21.96 -27.78 -8.35
N GLN A 58 -21.18 -26.70 -8.36
CA GLN A 58 -20.26 -26.40 -9.45
C GLN A 58 -19.23 -27.52 -9.63
N ASN A 59 -18.69 -28.07 -8.54
CA ASN A 59 -17.75 -29.19 -8.56
C ASN A 59 -18.34 -30.49 -9.15
N THR A 60 -19.67 -30.62 -9.27
CA THR A 60 -20.31 -31.77 -9.92
C THR A 60 -20.46 -31.61 -11.43
N LYS A 61 -20.16 -30.43 -11.99
CA LYS A 61 -20.27 -30.18 -13.42
C LYS A 61 -19.09 -30.77 -14.18
N GLY A 62 -19.21 -30.81 -15.50
CA GLY A 62 -18.10 -31.18 -16.38
C GLY A 62 -16.92 -30.22 -16.22
N ARG A 63 -15.70 -30.74 -16.29
CA ARG A 63 -14.46 -29.94 -16.21
C ARG A 63 -14.50 -28.80 -17.23
N GLY A 64 -14.15 -27.59 -16.78
CA GLY A 64 -14.23 -26.37 -17.59
C GLY A 64 -15.62 -25.73 -17.64
N GLY A 65 -16.61 -26.24 -16.90
CA GLY A 65 -17.89 -25.55 -16.72
C GLY A 65 -17.70 -24.24 -15.97
N ILE A 66 -18.24 -23.14 -16.51
CA ILE A 66 -18.12 -21.78 -15.98
C ILE A 66 -19.49 -21.26 -15.60
N ASP A 67 -19.61 -20.76 -14.37
CA ASP A 67 -20.80 -20.05 -13.87
C ASP A 67 -20.42 -18.68 -13.32
N THR A 68 -21.33 -17.73 -13.46
CA THR A 68 -21.25 -16.43 -12.80
C THR A 68 -22.34 -16.33 -11.76
N VAL A 69 -21.97 -16.04 -10.52
CA VAL A 69 -22.89 -16.02 -9.37
C VAL A 69 -22.81 -14.70 -8.62
N SER A 70 -23.93 -14.32 -8.00
CA SER A 70 -24.06 -13.10 -7.20
C SER A 70 -24.69 -13.44 -5.86
N PHE A 71 -24.01 -13.08 -4.78
CA PHE A 71 -24.45 -13.33 -3.40
C PHE A 71 -24.81 -12.01 -2.71
N SER A 72 -25.91 -12.00 -1.96
CA SER A 72 -26.29 -10.85 -1.15
C SER A 72 -25.64 -10.92 0.23
N LEU A 73 -25.13 -9.78 0.71
CA LEU A 73 -24.42 -9.64 1.98
C LEU A 73 -24.93 -8.43 2.78
N PRO A 74 -24.77 -8.45 4.12
CA PRO A 74 -25.09 -7.31 4.96
C PRO A 74 -24.32 -6.06 4.53
N SER A 75 -24.90 -4.87 4.74
CA SER A 75 -24.29 -3.57 4.41
C SER A 75 -22.99 -3.26 5.13
N ASP A 76 -22.67 -4.04 6.16
CA ASP A 76 -21.51 -3.84 7.00
C ASP A 76 -20.32 -4.71 6.55
N VAL A 77 -20.49 -5.51 5.49
CA VAL A 77 -19.41 -6.27 4.86
C VAL A 77 -18.91 -5.49 3.66
N ASP A 78 -17.69 -4.98 3.77
CA ASP A 78 -17.07 -4.19 2.71
C ASP A 78 -16.26 -5.08 1.75
N LYS A 79 -15.71 -6.17 2.29
CA LYS A 79 -14.76 -7.06 1.61
C LYS A 79 -14.88 -8.49 2.12
N ILE A 80 -14.65 -9.44 1.22
CA ILE A 80 -14.49 -10.87 1.54
C ILE A 80 -13.17 -11.36 0.97
N CYS A 81 -12.44 -12.15 1.76
CA CYS A 81 -11.18 -12.75 1.34
C CYS A 81 -11.24 -14.27 1.40
N PHE A 82 -10.76 -14.90 0.33
CA PHE A 82 -10.58 -16.34 0.19
C PHE A 82 -9.09 -16.67 0.32
N ILE A 83 -8.77 -17.78 0.96
CA ILE A 83 -7.38 -18.26 1.07
C ILE A 83 -7.32 -19.72 0.61
N ASP A 84 -6.47 -20.04 -0.36
CA ASP A 84 -6.12 -21.43 -0.62
C ASP A 84 -5.11 -21.87 0.45
N SER A 85 -5.54 -22.74 1.37
CA SER A 85 -4.71 -23.20 2.49
C SER A 85 -3.62 -24.18 2.07
N ASN A 86 -3.66 -24.69 0.83
CA ASN A 86 -2.67 -25.61 0.29
C ASN A 86 -1.50 -24.90 -0.43
N GLU A 87 -1.61 -23.59 -0.62
CA GLU A 87 -0.60 -22.76 -1.28
C GLU A 87 0.02 -21.76 -0.30
N GLN A 88 1.17 -21.19 -0.67
CA GLN A 88 1.84 -20.19 0.16
C GLN A 88 0.97 -18.92 0.26
N PHE A 89 0.51 -18.64 1.48
CA PHE A 89 -0.08 -17.36 1.86
C PHE A 89 1.04 -16.39 2.25
N SER A 90 1.14 -15.24 1.59
CA SER A 90 2.08 -14.20 2.01
C SER A 90 1.50 -13.49 3.25
N PRO A 91 2.15 -13.58 4.43
CA PRO A 91 1.63 -13.07 5.68
C PRO A 91 1.55 -11.54 5.76
N HIS A 92 1.72 -10.81 4.67
CA HIS A 92 1.54 -9.37 4.69
C HIS A 92 0.80 -8.82 3.47
N SER A 93 0.14 -9.70 2.69
CA SER A 93 -0.81 -9.30 1.63
C SER A 93 -1.95 -8.45 2.16
N PHE A 94 -2.33 -8.64 3.43
CA PHE A 94 -3.33 -7.84 4.14
C PHE A 94 -3.06 -7.93 5.65
N LEU A 95 -2.53 -6.87 6.28
CA LEU A 95 -2.20 -6.89 7.72
C LEU A 95 -3.36 -7.40 8.60
N ASP A 96 -4.59 -6.96 8.33
CA ASP A 96 -5.77 -7.40 9.09
C ASP A 96 -6.12 -8.87 8.82
N LEU A 97 -5.96 -9.35 7.58
CA LEU A 97 -6.19 -10.75 7.24
C LEU A 97 -5.12 -11.64 7.87
N THR A 98 -3.87 -11.20 7.91
CA THR A 98 -2.78 -11.94 8.53
C THR A 98 -3.05 -12.14 10.00
N LYS A 99 -3.39 -11.06 10.72
CA LYS A 99 -3.77 -11.13 12.14
C LYS A 99 -4.90 -12.13 12.34
N ASP A 100 -5.97 -12.04 11.54
CA ASP A 100 -7.08 -12.98 11.62
C ASP A 100 -6.68 -14.41 11.25
N LYS A 101 -5.81 -14.62 10.26
CA LYS A 101 -5.38 -15.95 9.82
C LYS A 101 -4.51 -16.65 10.85
N GLU A 102 -3.67 -15.91 11.58
CA GLU A 102 -2.89 -16.44 12.69
C GLU A 102 -3.79 -16.96 13.82
N ILE A 103 -4.91 -16.28 14.08
CA ILE A 103 -5.91 -16.66 15.08
C ILE A 103 -6.77 -17.82 14.57
N TYR A 104 -7.26 -17.73 13.33
CA TYR A 104 -8.23 -18.64 12.71
C TYR A 104 -7.56 -19.56 11.68
N LYS A 105 -6.60 -20.38 12.15
CA LYS A 105 -5.73 -21.18 11.27
C LYS A 105 -6.47 -22.15 10.34
N ASP A 106 -7.62 -22.67 10.74
CA ASP A 106 -8.42 -23.64 9.98
C ASP A 106 -9.44 -23.00 9.02
N LYS A 107 -9.52 -21.67 8.98
CA LYS A 107 -10.49 -20.91 8.18
C LYS A 107 -9.85 -20.42 6.89
N ASN A 108 -10.66 -20.33 5.85
CA ASN A 108 -10.25 -19.91 4.50
C ASN A 108 -11.22 -18.91 3.86
N LEU A 109 -12.23 -18.46 4.59
CA LEU A 109 -13.15 -17.40 4.19
C LEU A 109 -13.22 -16.35 5.30
N PHE A 110 -12.83 -15.13 4.99
CA PHE A 110 -12.71 -14.02 5.93
C PHE A 110 -13.57 -12.85 5.50
N PHE A 111 -14.12 -12.13 6.49
CA PHE A 111 -15.07 -11.05 6.30
C PHE A 111 -14.49 -9.76 6.88
N PHE A 112 -14.66 -8.65 6.16
CA PHE A 112 -14.15 -7.35 6.57
C PHE A 112 -15.27 -6.31 6.72
N PRO A 113 -15.16 -5.39 7.68
CA PRO A 113 -13.99 -5.15 8.55
C PRO A 113 -13.79 -6.25 9.62
N SER A 114 -12.54 -6.52 9.97
CA SER A 114 -12.15 -7.60 10.89
C SER A 114 -12.82 -7.45 12.26
N GLY A 115 -13.07 -8.59 12.93
CA GLY A 115 -13.68 -8.66 14.26
C GLY A 115 -15.21 -8.45 14.31
N LYS A 116 -15.85 -7.96 13.24
CA LYS A 116 -17.33 -7.84 13.18
C LYS A 116 -18.03 -9.17 12.91
N PHE A 117 -17.43 -10.01 12.07
CA PHE A 117 -18.00 -11.27 11.63
C PHE A 117 -16.99 -12.40 11.80
N SER A 118 -17.47 -13.60 12.10
CA SER A 118 -16.60 -14.76 12.32
C SER A 118 -16.16 -15.36 10.97
N PRO A 119 -14.85 -15.61 10.77
CA PRO A 119 -14.38 -16.34 9.60
C PRO A 119 -14.97 -17.74 9.51
N ALA A 120 -15.10 -18.24 8.29
CA ALA A 120 -15.68 -19.54 8.00
C ALA A 120 -14.71 -20.44 7.24
N ARG A 121 -15.03 -21.74 7.25
CA ARG A 121 -14.36 -22.74 6.44
C ARG A 121 -15.30 -23.16 5.34
N ILE A 122 -14.84 -23.13 4.11
CA ILE A 122 -15.54 -23.60 2.92
C ILE A 122 -14.66 -24.60 2.17
N ASN A 123 -15.30 -25.58 1.53
CA ASN A 123 -14.63 -26.64 0.79
C ASN A 123 -14.64 -26.36 -0.71
N TYR A 124 -13.85 -27.13 -1.47
CA TYR A 124 -13.76 -27.07 -2.94
C TYR A 124 -13.20 -25.78 -3.53
N VAL A 125 -12.67 -24.86 -2.73
CA VAL A 125 -12.08 -23.61 -3.24
C VAL A 125 -10.68 -23.87 -3.75
N LYS A 126 -10.43 -23.45 -4.98
CA LYS A 126 -9.11 -23.27 -5.57
C LYS A 126 -8.96 -21.80 -5.98
N LEU A 127 -7.79 -21.23 -5.75
CA LEU A 127 -7.43 -19.88 -6.22
C LEU A 127 -6.34 -20.00 -7.28
N ASN A 128 -6.16 -18.93 -8.06
CA ASN A 128 -4.97 -18.77 -8.87
C ASN A 128 -3.78 -18.50 -7.93
N GLU A 129 -2.60 -19.09 -8.19
CA GLU A 129 -1.40 -18.89 -7.35
C GLU A 129 -1.05 -17.40 -7.20
N SER A 130 -1.30 -16.62 -8.25
CA SER A 130 -1.10 -15.17 -8.27
C SER A 130 -2.16 -14.37 -7.49
N GLU A 131 -3.23 -15.01 -7.02
CA GLU A 131 -4.39 -14.41 -6.36
C GLU A 131 -4.71 -15.13 -5.04
N ASN A 132 -3.70 -15.65 -4.34
CA ASN A 132 -3.86 -16.19 -3.00
C ASN A 132 -3.19 -15.27 -1.97
N PRO A 133 -3.94 -14.55 -1.12
CA PRO A 133 -5.39 -14.55 -0.97
C PRO A 133 -6.14 -13.80 -2.09
N LEU A 134 -7.37 -14.22 -2.38
CA LEU A 134 -8.29 -13.51 -3.27
C LEU A 134 -9.23 -12.67 -2.41
N CYS A 135 -9.03 -11.36 -2.38
CA CYS A 135 -9.93 -10.44 -1.70
C CYS A 135 -10.79 -9.69 -2.72
N VAL A 136 -12.10 -9.67 -2.50
CA VAL A 136 -13.08 -9.09 -3.42
C VAL A 136 -13.95 -8.07 -2.68
N ASN A 137 -14.12 -6.89 -3.28
CA ASN A 137 -15.01 -5.84 -2.81
C ASN A 137 -16.47 -6.28 -2.88
N VAL A 138 -17.25 -5.89 -1.88
CA VAL A 138 -18.71 -6.08 -1.85
C VAL A 138 -19.36 -4.77 -2.26
N ALA A 139 -19.74 -4.65 -3.53
CA ALA A 139 -20.37 -3.45 -4.07
C ALA A 139 -21.90 -3.59 -4.05
N ASN A 140 -22.61 -2.56 -3.57
CA ASN A 140 -24.07 -2.55 -3.50
C ASN A 140 -24.65 -3.80 -2.81
N ASN A 141 -24.05 -4.21 -1.69
CA ASN A 141 -24.44 -5.40 -0.92
C ASN A 141 -24.32 -6.72 -1.69
N LYS A 142 -23.56 -6.75 -2.79
CA LYS A 142 -23.40 -7.93 -3.63
C LYS A 142 -21.94 -8.30 -3.81
N LEU A 143 -21.65 -9.57 -3.60
CA LEU A 143 -20.41 -10.21 -4.01
C LEU A 143 -20.66 -10.97 -5.31
N ASN A 144 -19.91 -10.64 -6.36
CA ASN A 144 -20.05 -11.31 -7.65
C ASN A 144 -18.79 -12.11 -7.96
N LEU A 145 -18.95 -13.40 -8.27
CA LEU A 145 -17.85 -14.33 -8.50
C LEU A 145 -18.04 -15.09 -9.82
N ARG A 146 -16.93 -15.41 -10.47
CA ARG A 146 -16.83 -16.41 -11.54
C ARG A 146 -16.31 -17.71 -10.96
N LEU A 147 -16.97 -18.81 -11.27
CA LEU A 147 -16.65 -20.13 -10.77
C LEU A 147 -16.35 -21.08 -11.93
N THR A 148 -15.13 -21.62 -11.98
CA THR A 148 -14.70 -22.54 -13.03
C THR A 148 -14.46 -23.94 -12.45
N THR A 149 -15.07 -24.95 -13.04
CA THR A 149 -15.00 -26.33 -12.56
C THR A 149 -13.64 -26.96 -12.88
N LEU A 150 -12.89 -27.36 -11.85
CA LEU A 150 -11.64 -28.11 -11.95
C LEU A 150 -11.85 -29.58 -11.55
N THR A 151 -10.75 -30.33 -11.33
CA THR A 151 -10.82 -31.70 -10.84
C THR A 151 -10.97 -31.69 -9.32
N ASN A 152 -12.17 -32.03 -8.82
CA ASN A 152 -12.52 -32.05 -7.39
C ASN A 152 -12.48 -30.69 -6.67
N GLU A 153 -12.25 -29.61 -7.40
CA GLU A 153 -12.16 -28.24 -6.90
C GLU A 153 -12.85 -27.27 -7.87
N VAL A 154 -13.08 -26.05 -7.40
CA VAL A 154 -13.69 -24.96 -8.14
C VAL A 154 -12.75 -23.77 -8.03
N LEU A 155 -12.26 -23.32 -9.18
CA LEU A 155 -11.53 -22.07 -9.27
C LEU A 155 -12.50 -20.92 -9.01
N VAL A 156 -12.20 -20.13 -7.98
CA VAL A 156 -12.97 -18.95 -7.59
C VAL A 156 -12.23 -17.71 -8.07
N GLU A 157 -12.91 -16.85 -8.81
CA GLU A 157 -12.35 -15.61 -9.37
C GLU A 157 -13.35 -14.46 -9.16
N ALA A 158 -12.85 -13.23 -9.08
CA ALA A 158 -13.73 -12.07 -9.25
C ALA A 158 -14.20 -11.98 -10.71
N ILE A 159 -15.37 -11.39 -10.94
CA ILE A 159 -15.84 -11.16 -12.32
C ILE A 159 -15.01 -10.06 -12.99
N ASN A 160 -14.73 -8.99 -12.25
CA ASN A 160 -13.97 -7.84 -12.73
C ASN A 160 -12.69 -7.71 -11.91
N ASP A 161 -11.57 -7.44 -12.56
CA ASP A 161 -10.29 -7.20 -11.88
C ASP A 161 -10.35 -5.98 -10.95
N ASN A 162 -11.20 -4.99 -11.27
CA ASN A 162 -11.44 -3.82 -10.42
C ASN A 162 -12.17 -4.15 -9.11
N ASP A 163 -12.86 -5.30 -9.04
CA ASP A 163 -13.48 -5.78 -7.81
C ASP A 163 -12.48 -6.50 -6.91
N ILE A 164 -11.33 -6.94 -7.46
CA ILE A 164 -10.23 -7.51 -6.68
C ILE A 164 -9.55 -6.40 -5.91
N ILE A 165 -9.40 -6.63 -4.62
CA ILE A 165 -8.68 -5.72 -3.74
C ILE A 165 -7.21 -6.03 -3.91
N GLN A 166 -6.48 -5.02 -4.37
CA GLN A 166 -5.09 -5.11 -4.76
C GLN A 166 -4.23 -5.60 -3.59
N ASN A 167 -3.34 -6.57 -3.88
CA ASN A 167 -2.51 -7.22 -2.88
C ASN A 167 -1.18 -6.48 -2.75
N CYS A 168 -0.82 -6.14 -1.52
CA CYS A 168 0.52 -5.67 -1.17
C CYS A 168 1.41 -6.88 -0.96
N VAL A 169 2.12 -7.30 -1.99
CA VAL A 169 3.00 -8.46 -1.92
C VAL A 169 4.36 -8.00 -1.41
N ILE A 170 4.92 -8.71 -0.44
CA ILE A 170 6.31 -8.47 -0.03
C ILE A 170 7.24 -9.00 -1.11
N VAL A 171 8.25 -8.22 -1.41
CA VAL A 171 9.32 -8.66 -2.29
C VAL A 171 10.22 -9.64 -1.52
N PRO A 172 10.44 -10.87 -2.03
CA PRO A 172 11.30 -11.86 -1.39
C PRO A 172 12.67 -11.28 -1.01
N GLY A 173 13.15 -11.57 0.20
CA GLY A 173 14.46 -11.07 0.68
C GLY A 173 14.43 -9.70 1.36
N SER A 174 13.34 -8.92 1.22
CA SER A 174 13.11 -7.77 2.09
C SER A 174 12.60 -8.26 3.45
N GLY A 175 13.37 -8.02 4.51
CA GLY A 175 13.02 -8.50 5.84
C GLY A 175 11.82 -7.71 6.37
N VAL A 176 10.69 -8.38 6.63
CA VAL A 176 9.47 -7.70 7.05
C VAL A 176 9.52 -7.37 8.53
N GLY A 177 9.53 -6.08 8.86
CA GLY A 177 9.33 -5.59 10.21
C GLY A 177 8.06 -4.76 10.33
N ASN A 178 7.83 -4.19 11.51
CA ASN A 178 6.66 -3.36 11.77
C ASN A 178 6.69 -2.09 10.89
N PRO A 179 5.66 -1.84 10.06
CA PRO A 179 5.50 -0.59 9.32
C PRO A 179 5.66 0.69 10.14
N ASP A 180 5.20 0.69 11.40
CA ASP A 180 5.30 1.88 12.25
C ASP A 180 6.75 2.20 12.71
N GLU A 181 7.71 1.33 12.43
CA GLU A 181 9.10 1.47 12.87
C GLU A 181 10.11 1.50 11.72
N LYS A 182 9.69 1.13 10.52
CA LYS A 182 10.56 0.93 9.35
C LYS A 182 10.13 1.86 8.21
N ILE A 183 11.01 2.01 7.23
CA ILE A 183 10.74 2.72 5.99
C ILE A 183 10.00 1.76 5.05
N ASP A 184 8.76 2.07 4.71
CA ASP A 184 7.95 1.29 3.79
C ASP A 184 8.06 1.85 2.36
N ILE A 185 8.68 1.09 1.46
CA ILE A 185 8.74 1.42 0.02
C ILE A 185 7.78 0.51 -0.74
N VAL A 186 6.82 1.09 -1.45
CA VAL A 186 5.90 0.34 -2.31
C VAL A 186 6.22 0.54 -3.78
N PHE A 187 6.37 -0.56 -4.51
CA PHE A 187 6.61 -0.57 -5.94
C PHE A 187 5.30 -0.73 -6.73
N LEU A 188 5.13 0.11 -7.75
CA LEU A 188 4.09 0.03 -8.77
C LEU A 188 4.70 -0.19 -10.14
N GLY A 189 4.09 -1.07 -10.94
CA GLY A 189 4.48 -1.28 -12.34
C GLY A 189 3.56 -0.54 -13.29
N PHE A 190 4.11 0.24 -14.22
CA PHE A 190 3.39 0.83 -15.34
C PHE A 190 3.82 0.16 -16.65
N GLY A 191 2.88 -0.35 -17.45
CA GLY A 191 3.18 -1.03 -18.71
C GLY A 191 3.63 -2.50 -18.61
N TYR A 192 3.86 -3.03 -17.41
CA TYR A 192 4.30 -4.41 -17.22
C TYR A 192 3.20 -5.41 -17.56
N LYS A 193 3.37 -6.14 -18.65
CA LYS A 193 2.44 -7.22 -19.05
C LYS A 193 2.70 -8.53 -18.30
N ASN A 194 3.88 -8.70 -17.71
CA ASN A 194 4.31 -9.91 -17.04
C ASN A 194 4.78 -9.59 -15.61
N LYS A 195 4.04 -10.09 -14.62
CA LYS A 195 4.35 -9.95 -13.18
C LYS A 195 5.74 -10.46 -12.82
N THR A 196 6.24 -11.51 -13.48
CA THR A 196 7.58 -12.05 -13.23
C THR A 196 8.66 -11.05 -13.62
N PHE A 197 8.53 -10.37 -14.76
CA PHE A 197 9.49 -9.34 -15.15
C PHE A 197 9.43 -8.12 -14.23
N PHE A 198 8.23 -7.72 -13.79
CA PHE A 198 8.10 -6.66 -12.79
C PHE A 198 8.80 -7.03 -11.47
N THR A 199 8.57 -8.26 -10.98
CA THR A 199 9.19 -8.75 -9.73
C THR A 199 10.71 -8.80 -9.86
N GLN A 200 11.24 -9.28 -10.99
CA GLN A 200 12.67 -9.32 -11.26
C GLN A 200 13.31 -7.93 -11.29
N ASP A 201 12.62 -6.95 -11.90
CA ASP A 201 13.10 -5.57 -11.92
C ASP A 201 13.15 -5.00 -10.51
N ILE A 202 12.12 -5.22 -9.69
CA ILE A 202 12.13 -4.78 -8.29
C ILE A 202 13.29 -5.44 -7.52
N GLU A 203 13.46 -6.75 -7.65
CA GLU A 203 14.54 -7.49 -6.98
C GLU A 203 15.92 -6.91 -7.35
N TRP A 204 16.13 -6.60 -8.63
CA TRP A 204 17.37 -5.99 -9.12
C TRP A 204 17.58 -4.57 -8.58
N TYR A 205 16.57 -3.70 -8.68
CA TYR A 205 16.66 -2.33 -8.18
C TYR A 205 16.90 -2.27 -6.66
N VAL A 206 16.32 -3.19 -5.91
CA VAL A 206 16.47 -3.25 -4.46
C VAL A 206 17.80 -3.88 -4.08
N SER A 207 18.08 -5.08 -4.59
CA SER A 207 19.17 -5.93 -4.10
C SER A 207 20.51 -5.61 -4.76
N ASP A 208 20.51 -5.12 -5.99
CA ASP A 208 21.73 -4.85 -6.77
C ASP A 208 21.98 -3.36 -6.99
N SER A 209 21.04 -2.48 -6.62
CA SER A 209 21.21 -1.02 -6.69
C SER A 209 21.00 -0.34 -5.33
N LEU A 210 19.77 -0.02 -4.93
CA LEU A 210 19.48 0.78 -3.73
C LEU A 210 20.20 0.26 -2.48
N LEU A 211 20.07 -1.02 -2.18
CA LEU A 211 20.68 -1.62 -1.00
C LEU A 211 22.13 -2.07 -1.23
N GLN A 212 22.82 -1.59 -2.27
CA GLN A 212 24.26 -1.74 -2.43
C GLN A 212 25.00 -0.42 -2.20
N ILE A 213 24.28 0.70 -2.11
CA ILE A 213 24.84 2.03 -1.94
C ILE A 213 24.78 2.45 -0.47
N GLU A 214 25.87 2.97 0.07
CA GLU A 214 25.85 3.56 1.42
C GLU A 214 25.12 4.91 1.41
N PRO A 215 24.35 5.25 2.46
CA PRO A 215 24.20 4.51 3.73
C PRO A 215 23.11 3.42 3.75
N PHE A 216 22.42 3.19 2.65
CA PHE A 216 21.33 2.21 2.60
C PHE A 216 21.83 0.77 2.79
N LEU A 217 23.02 0.46 2.25
CA LEU A 217 23.70 -0.82 2.44
C LEU A 217 23.89 -1.18 3.92
N GLY A 218 24.44 -0.27 4.73
CA GLY A 218 24.62 -0.47 6.17
C GLY A 218 23.30 -0.51 6.97
N ASN A 219 22.20 -0.01 6.40
CA ASN A 219 20.91 0.16 7.06
C ASN A 219 19.78 -0.67 6.42
N LYS A 220 20.11 -1.74 5.69
CA LYS A 220 19.15 -2.66 5.03
C LYS A 220 17.99 -3.08 5.90
N ASN A 221 18.24 -3.29 7.19
CA ASN A 221 17.23 -3.76 8.14
C ASN A 221 16.12 -2.75 8.41
N LYS A 222 16.31 -1.46 8.08
CA LYS A 222 15.33 -0.39 8.28
C LYS A 222 14.25 -0.33 7.19
N PHE A 223 14.38 -1.10 6.12
CA PHE A 223 13.47 -1.05 4.98
C PHE A 223 12.51 -2.24 4.95
N ASN A 224 11.26 -1.96 4.62
CA ASN A 224 10.28 -2.92 4.15
C ASN A 224 10.02 -2.64 2.66
N ILE A 225 10.01 -3.70 1.84
CA ILE A 225 9.74 -3.56 0.41
C ILE A 225 8.45 -4.28 0.04
N TRP A 226 7.52 -3.48 -0.47
CA TRP A 226 6.20 -3.88 -0.92
C TRP A 226 6.11 -3.74 -2.43
N MET A 227 5.25 -4.53 -3.05
CA MET A 227 4.84 -4.35 -4.44
C MET A 227 3.33 -4.52 -4.55
N ILE A 228 2.71 -3.75 -5.44
CA ILE A 228 1.33 -4.01 -5.83
C ILE A 228 1.37 -4.85 -7.10
N ASP A 229 0.84 -6.05 -7.00
CA ASP A 229 0.92 -7.03 -8.06
C ASP A 229 -0.18 -6.90 -9.13
N LYS A 230 -1.20 -6.11 -8.83
CA LYS A 230 -2.35 -5.84 -9.70
C LYS A 230 -2.79 -4.39 -9.59
N GLY A 231 -3.08 -3.79 -10.73
CA GLY A 231 -3.41 -2.38 -10.82
C GLY A 231 -2.31 -1.63 -11.55
N GLU A 232 -2.73 -0.72 -12.41
CA GLU A 232 -1.82 0.09 -13.21
C GLU A 232 -2.05 1.56 -12.82
N PRO A 233 -1.00 2.29 -12.43
CA PRO A 233 -1.13 3.71 -12.16
C PRO A 233 -1.50 4.45 -13.45
N ASP A 234 -2.31 5.50 -13.32
CA ASP A 234 -2.61 6.38 -14.43
C ASP A 234 -1.38 7.25 -14.71
N CYS A 235 -0.55 6.78 -15.64
CA CYS A 235 0.66 7.43 -16.06
C CYS A 235 0.66 7.69 -17.57
N SER A 236 1.40 8.72 -17.98
CA SER A 236 1.69 9.04 -19.36
C SER A 236 3.19 9.29 -19.53
N ILE A 237 3.69 8.94 -20.71
CA ILE A 237 5.10 9.06 -21.07
C ILE A 237 5.22 10.11 -22.15
N THR A 238 6.02 11.14 -21.89
CA THR A 238 6.49 12.11 -22.88
C THR A 238 8.01 12.14 -22.82
N ASP A 239 8.63 13.31 -22.66
CA ASP A 239 10.04 13.43 -22.29
C ASP A 239 10.27 13.07 -20.80
N TYR A 240 9.19 13.01 -20.02
CA TYR A 240 9.17 12.61 -18.61
C TYR A 240 8.06 11.59 -18.34
N ILE A 241 8.16 10.91 -17.20
CA ILE A 241 7.10 10.07 -16.66
C ILE A 241 6.18 10.95 -15.80
N PHE A 242 4.92 11.11 -16.23
CA PHE A 242 3.88 11.80 -15.49
C PHE A 242 2.86 10.81 -14.97
N CYS A 243 2.60 10.81 -13.67
CA CYS A 243 1.59 9.96 -13.05
C CYS A 243 0.60 10.80 -12.24
N ASP A 244 -0.69 10.50 -12.36
CA ASP A 244 -1.73 11.15 -11.57
C ASP A 244 -1.61 10.73 -10.09
N SER A 245 -1.27 11.68 -9.23
CA SER A 245 -0.99 11.39 -7.82
C SER A 245 -2.19 10.86 -7.07
N LEU A 246 -3.42 11.24 -7.44
CA LEU A 246 -4.63 10.75 -6.78
C LEU A 246 -4.86 9.27 -7.11
N SER A 247 -4.72 8.90 -8.39
CA SER A 247 -4.80 7.53 -8.88
C SER A 247 -3.76 6.65 -8.19
N VAL A 248 -2.49 7.09 -8.20
CA VAL A 248 -1.38 6.37 -7.54
C VAL A 248 -1.63 6.21 -6.04
N ASN A 249 -1.96 7.29 -5.32
CA ASN A 249 -2.22 7.24 -3.88
C ASN A 249 -3.38 6.31 -3.53
N LYS A 250 -4.42 6.27 -4.38
CA LYS A 250 -5.53 5.34 -4.19
C LYS A 250 -5.08 3.89 -4.33
N LEU A 251 -4.23 3.58 -5.30
CA LEU A 251 -3.67 2.22 -5.49
C LEU A 251 -2.85 1.81 -4.27
N VAL A 252 -1.93 2.66 -3.81
CA VAL A 252 -1.03 2.33 -2.70
C VAL A 252 -1.67 2.40 -1.32
N SER A 253 -2.85 3.02 -1.17
CA SER A 253 -3.50 3.24 0.12
C SER A 253 -3.80 1.99 0.95
N ASN A 254 -3.79 0.80 0.33
CA ASN A 254 -3.97 -0.48 1.02
C ASN A 254 -2.66 -1.10 1.54
N CYS A 255 -1.52 -0.50 1.20
CA CYS A 255 -0.18 -0.94 1.62
C CYS A 255 0.39 0.05 2.65
N PRO A 256 1.18 -0.43 3.62
CA PRO A 256 2.17 0.44 4.24
C PRO A 256 3.03 1.10 3.17
N ASN A 257 3.10 2.43 3.20
CA ASN A 257 3.90 3.19 2.24
C ASN A 257 4.30 4.54 2.84
N ASP A 258 5.61 4.75 2.98
CA ASP A 258 6.21 6.07 3.14
C ASP A 258 6.60 6.62 1.77
N TYR A 259 7.15 5.74 0.91
CA TYR A 259 7.65 6.08 -0.42
C TYR A 259 7.06 5.18 -1.49
N ILE A 260 6.79 5.77 -2.66
CA ILE A 260 6.14 5.11 -3.79
C ILE A 260 7.09 5.12 -4.98
N PHE A 261 7.49 3.93 -5.44
CA PHE A 261 8.37 3.78 -6.59
C PHE A 261 7.57 3.25 -7.77
N VAL A 262 7.44 4.05 -8.83
CA VAL A 262 6.80 3.64 -10.08
C VAL A 262 7.88 3.22 -11.06
N LEU A 263 7.93 1.93 -11.38
CA LEU A 263 8.77 1.41 -12.46
C LEU A 263 7.95 1.39 -13.75
N VAL A 264 8.48 1.99 -14.81
CA VAL A 264 7.86 1.92 -16.13
C VAL A 264 8.53 0.82 -16.95
N ASP A 265 7.76 -0.09 -17.53
CA ASP A 265 8.30 -1.19 -18.35
C ASP A 265 9.12 -0.62 -19.51
N ARG A 266 10.37 -1.07 -19.61
CA ARG A 266 11.31 -0.75 -20.69
C ARG A 266 10.73 -0.98 -22.09
N GLY A 267 9.76 -1.88 -22.22
CA GLY A 267 9.04 -2.11 -23.47
C GLY A 267 8.28 -0.89 -24.00
N LEU A 268 7.95 0.09 -23.14
CA LEU A 268 7.25 1.32 -23.47
C LEU A 268 8.16 2.55 -23.61
N LEU A 269 9.46 2.41 -23.34
CA LEU A 269 10.36 3.54 -23.12
C LEU A 269 11.42 3.68 -24.20
N ASP A 270 11.78 4.93 -24.47
CA ASP A 270 13.06 5.33 -25.06
C ASP A 270 14.05 5.67 -23.92
N ILE A 271 15.36 5.62 -24.20
CA ILE A 271 16.38 6.00 -23.22
C ILE A 271 16.33 7.48 -22.84
N ASN A 272 15.77 8.33 -23.71
CA ASN A 272 15.71 9.78 -23.47
C ASN A 272 14.59 10.20 -22.50
N VAL A 273 13.69 9.29 -22.12
CA VAL A 273 12.63 9.59 -21.15
C VAL A 273 13.27 9.74 -19.77
N ARG A 274 13.11 10.92 -19.15
CA ARG A 274 13.72 11.19 -17.85
C ARG A 274 12.92 10.58 -16.70
N SER A 275 13.65 9.97 -15.77
CA SER A 275 13.17 9.65 -14.43
C SER A 275 12.90 10.95 -13.66
N SER A 276 12.16 10.85 -12.55
CA SER A 276 11.93 12.01 -11.68
C SER A 276 11.38 11.60 -10.31
N ALA A 277 11.76 12.36 -9.30
CA ALA A 277 11.20 12.35 -7.96
C ALA A 277 10.33 13.60 -7.72
N LEU A 278 9.20 13.40 -7.04
CA LEU A 278 8.40 14.50 -6.51
C LEU A 278 7.76 14.08 -5.18
N SER A 279 8.06 14.82 -4.11
CA SER A 279 7.66 14.45 -2.75
C SER A 279 8.16 13.03 -2.44
N ASN A 280 7.28 12.12 -2.01
CA ASN A 280 7.60 10.73 -1.72
C ASN A 280 7.45 9.77 -2.93
N MET A 281 7.18 10.29 -4.14
CA MET A 281 6.99 9.48 -5.34
C MET A 281 8.22 9.56 -6.25
N VAL A 282 8.81 8.41 -6.55
CA VAL A 282 9.93 8.23 -7.47
C VAL A 282 9.44 7.49 -8.71
N LYS A 283 9.74 8.01 -9.91
CA LYS A 283 9.32 7.43 -11.19
C LYS A 283 10.54 7.10 -12.04
N ILE A 284 10.69 5.84 -12.42
CA ILE A 284 11.92 5.31 -13.00
C ILE A 284 11.73 4.81 -14.43
N ASN A 285 12.57 5.33 -15.32
CA ASN A 285 12.78 4.76 -16.63
C ASN A 285 13.66 3.51 -16.50
N THR A 286 13.08 2.33 -16.65
CA THR A 286 13.83 1.07 -16.46
C THR A 286 14.81 0.71 -17.57
N ARG A 287 14.97 1.57 -18.59
CA ARG A 287 16.05 1.47 -19.59
C ARG A 287 17.32 2.20 -19.19
N ASP A 288 17.25 3.08 -18.20
CA ASP A 288 18.38 3.90 -17.77
C ASP A 288 19.29 3.12 -16.81
N ASN A 289 20.38 3.77 -16.39
CA ASN A 289 21.27 3.26 -15.36
C ASN A 289 20.48 3.04 -14.04
N PRO A 290 20.58 1.86 -13.41
CA PRO A 290 19.88 1.58 -12.16
C PRO A 290 20.23 2.51 -10.98
N LEU A 291 21.38 3.19 -11.03
CA LEU A 291 21.74 4.22 -10.04
C LEU A 291 20.85 5.46 -10.12
N VAL A 292 20.13 5.67 -11.22
CA VAL A 292 19.12 6.72 -11.32
C VAL A 292 18.05 6.54 -10.25
N LEU A 293 17.64 5.31 -9.92
CA LEU A 293 16.69 5.12 -8.81
C LEU A 293 17.25 5.64 -7.48
N VAL A 294 18.55 5.43 -7.25
CA VAL A 294 19.23 5.89 -6.04
C VAL A 294 19.33 7.42 -6.05
N HIS A 295 19.70 8.02 -7.19
CA HIS A 295 19.68 9.47 -7.39
C HIS A 295 18.30 10.08 -7.07
N GLU A 296 17.25 9.57 -7.70
CA GLU A 296 15.88 10.08 -7.49
C GLU A 296 15.40 9.86 -6.05
N PHE A 297 15.78 8.75 -5.44
CA PHE A 297 15.49 8.52 -4.03
C PHE A 297 16.25 9.49 -3.12
N GLY A 298 17.42 9.99 -3.53
CA GLY A 298 18.13 11.07 -2.82
C GLY A 298 17.27 12.34 -2.68
N HIS A 299 16.58 12.73 -3.75
CA HIS A 299 15.61 13.83 -3.73
C HIS A 299 14.43 13.52 -2.78
N SER A 300 13.75 12.39 -3.00
CA SER A 300 12.55 12.06 -2.21
C SER A 300 12.85 11.80 -0.73
N PHE A 301 13.96 11.12 -0.44
CA PHE A 301 14.34 10.71 0.89
C PHE A 301 14.99 11.87 1.64
N ALA A 302 16.11 12.41 1.16
CA ALA A 302 16.91 13.37 1.93
C ALA A 302 16.75 14.83 1.47
N ASN A 303 15.82 15.11 0.55
CA ASN A 303 15.65 16.43 -0.06
C ASN A 303 16.97 16.96 -0.67
N LEU A 304 17.80 16.07 -1.20
CA LEU A 304 19.03 16.48 -1.88
C LEU A 304 18.66 17.18 -3.19
N ALA A 305 19.39 18.22 -3.56
CA ALA A 305 19.32 18.84 -4.87
C ALA A 305 20.25 18.16 -5.87
N ASP A 306 20.01 18.44 -7.15
CA ASP A 306 20.96 18.11 -8.20
C ASP A 306 22.26 18.88 -8.04
N GLU A 307 23.38 18.18 -8.19
CA GLU A 307 24.73 18.74 -8.11
C GLU A 307 25.32 19.05 -9.50
N TYR A 308 24.61 18.69 -10.57
CA TYR A 308 24.85 19.21 -11.91
C TYR A 308 24.10 20.54 -12.10
N THR A 309 24.39 21.25 -13.19
CA THR A 309 23.73 22.52 -13.53
C THR A 309 22.83 22.34 -14.74
N ASP A 310 21.60 22.85 -14.67
CA ASP A 310 20.64 22.85 -15.78
C ASP A 310 19.90 24.19 -15.83
N ASP A 311 19.73 24.75 -17.03
CA ASP A 311 19.03 26.03 -17.25
C ASP A 311 17.59 26.02 -16.71
N TYR A 312 17.00 24.82 -16.54
CA TYR A 312 15.70 24.61 -15.91
C TYR A 312 15.59 25.24 -14.51
N TYR A 313 16.69 25.30 -13.76
CA TYR A 313 16.72 25.72 -12.36
C TYR A 313 16.90 27.24 -12.16
N GLU A 314 17.41 27.97 -13.16
CA GLU A 314 17.91 29.35 -12.99
C GLU A 314 16.87 30.37 -12.48
N SER A 315 15.57 30.08 -12.59
CA SER A 315 14.50 31.04 -12.26
C SER A 315 13.83 30.84 -10.90
N TRP A 316 14.07 29.72 -10.23
CA TRP A 316 13.30 29.36 -9.03
C TRP A 316 14.10 28.60 -7.96
N PHE A 317 15.28 28.08 -8.29
CA PHE A 317 16.09 27.31 -7.35
C PHE A 317 16.85 28.23 -6.38
N ASP A 318 16.82 27.90 -5.08
CA ASP A 318 17.60 28.55 -4.03
C ASP A 318 18.29 27.47 -3.18
N ALA A 319 19.59 27.63 -2.92
CA ALA A 319 20.33 26.69 -2.08
C ALA A 319 19.85 26.61 -0.63
N GLU A 320 19.15 27.63 -0.10
CA GLU A 320 18.61 27.60 1.26
C GLU A 320 17.63 26.43 1.48
N ASP A 321 16.94 26.00 0.42
CA ASP A 321 15.95 24.93 0.48
C ASP A 321 16.54 23.51 0.44
N TYR A 322 17.85 23.37 0.17
CA TYR A 322 18.49 22.09 -0.10
C TYR A 322 19.78 21.89 0.72
N PRO A 323 19.89 20.79 1.49
CA PRO A 323 20.97 20.63 2.46
C PRO A 323 22.36 20.34 1.84
N ASN A 324 22.43 20.02 0.55
CA ASN A 324 23.68 19.72 -0.17
C ASN A 324 24.12 20.81 -1.16
N CYS A 325 23.39 21.92 -1.24
CA CYS A 325 23.82 23.11 -1.95
C CYS A 325 24.08 24.25 -0.96
N ASP A 326 24.99 25.16 -1.30
CA ASP A 326 25.23 26.36 -0.49
C ASP A 326 25.71 27.52 -1.38
N TYR A 327 25.73 28.70 -0.77
CA TYR A 327 26.32 29.90 -1.31
C TYR A 327 27.85 29.83 -1.33
N GLU A 328 28.47 30.80 -2.01
CA GLU A 328 29.92 30.92 -2.05
C GLU A 328 30.53 30.96 -0.64
N GLY A 329 31.52 30.09 -0.41
CA GLY A 329 32.17 29.92 0.89
C GLY A 329 31.69 28.70 1.68
N CYS A 330 30.59 28.05 1.28
CA CYS A 330 30.14 26.76 1.78
C CYS A 330 30.12 26.64 3.31
N SER A 331 29.55 27.66 3.95
CA SER A 331 29.48 27.75 5.41
C SER A 331 28.69 26.59 6.04
N SER A 332 27.69 26.07 5.34
CA SER A 332 26.74 25.05 5.82
C SER A 332 27.41 23.72 6.15
N TRP A 333 28.49 23.35 5.46
CA TRP A 333 29.27 22.13 5.73
C TRP A 333 30.74 22.40 6.04
N SER A 334 31.08 23.63 6.43
CA SER A 334 32.45 24.02 6.80
C SER A 334 33.07 23.20 7.95
N SER A 335 32.24 22.50 8.73
CA SER A 335 32.64 21.62 9.82
C SER A 335 32.75 20.14 9.44
N VAL A 336 32.40 19.78 8.20
CA VAL A 336 32.43 18.40 7.71
C VAL A 336 33.75 18.17 6.98
N ASP A 337 34.62 17.34 7.57
CA ASP A 337 35.91 17.00 6.97
C ASP A 337 35.72 16.31 5.60
N ASN A 338 36.70 16.46 4.70
CA ASN A 338 36.70 15.89 3.35
C ASN A 338 35.54 16.35 2.46
N THR A 339 35.10 17.59 2.65
CA THR A 339 34.21 18.30 1.73
C THR A 339 34.96 19.41 1.01
N ASP A 340 34.57 19.68 -0.23
CA ASP A 340 35.03 20.80 -1.03
C ASP A 340 33.95 21.90 -1.08
N CYS A 341 34.27 23.00 -1.76
CA CYS A 341 33.33 24.07 -2.10
C CYS A 341 33.41 24.37 -3.59
N ILE A 342 32.68 23.60 -4.40
CA ILE A 342 32.83 23.59 -5.85
C ILE A 342 31.61 24.22 -6.50
N ARG A 343 31.84 25.20 -7.38
CA ARG A 343 30.75 25.87 -8.10
C ARG A 343 29.94 24.88 -8.95
N GLY A 344 28.63 25.06 -8.95
CA GLY A 344 27.64 24.26 -9.65
C GLY A 344 26.87 23.36 -8.68
N CYS A 345 25.61 23.71 -8.43
CA CYS A 345 24.64 22.92 -7.68
C CYS A 345 23.24 23.35 -8.12
N SER A 346 22.61 22.61 -9.03
CA SER A 346 21.40 22.94 -9.81
C SER A 346 21.56 24.15 -10.73
N THR A 347 22.19 25.23 -10.26
CA THR A 347 22.58 26.42 -11.03
C THR A 347 24.08 26.69 -10.89
N ASN A 348 24.60 27.64 -11.69
CA ASN A 348 25.98 28.12 -11.57
C ASN A 348 26.20 29.12 -10.43
N GLU A 349 25.15 29.50 -9.69
CA GLU A 349 25.21 30.46 -8.59
C GLU A 349 25.60 29.79 -7.26
N PHE A 350 25.26 28.51 -7.11
CA PHE A 350 25.46 27.73 -5.89
C PHE A 350 26.62 26.75 -6.00
N TYR A 351 26.98 26.15 -4.87
CA TYR A 351 28.15 25.30 -4.68
C TYR A 351 27.75 23.96 -4.08
N ARG A 352 28.53 22.92 -4.40
CA ARG A 352 28.37 21.55 -3.89
C ARG A 352 29.62 21.11 -3.14
N SER A 353 29.48 20.03 -2.39
CA SER A 353 30.51 19.51 -1.49
C SER A 353 31.52 18.53 -2.12
N ILE A 354 31.26 18.00 -3.32
CA ILE A 354 32.10 16.98 -3.95
C ILE A 354 32.07 17.10 -5.48
N ASP A 355 33.16 16.74 -6.17
CA ASP A 355 33.19 16.87 -7.63
C ASP A 355 32.40 15.77 -8.36
N VAL A 356 32.33 14.55 -7.82
CA VAL A 356 31.64 13.42 -8.47
C VAL A 356 30.79 12.73 -7.43
N SER A 357 29.51 12.56 -7.72
CA SER A 357 28.53 11.94 -6.83
C SER A 357 27.36 11.37 -7.60
N ILE A 358 26.56 10.53 -6.95
CA ILE A 358 25.26 10.10 -7.46
C ILE A 358 24.35 11.30 -7.79
N MET A 359 24.38 12.38 -7.00
CA MET A 359 23.55 13.57 -7.23
C MET A 359 24.03 14.45 -8.39
N ARG A 360 25.23 14.19 -8.93
CA ARG A 360 25.79 14.95 -10.07
C ARG A 360 25.85 14.15 -11.36
N ASN A 361 26.45 12.97 -11.26
CA ASN A 361 26.88 12.16 -12.40
C ASN A 361 27.05 10.71 -11.96
N TYR A 362 25.90 10.07 -11.73
CA TYR A 362 25.76 8.66 -11.35
C TYR A 362 26.42 7.68 -12.34
N ASP A 363 26.79 8.10 -13.55
CA ASP A 363 27.56 7.29 -14.50
C ASP A 363 29.05 7.19 -14.15
N LYS A 364 29.54 8.01 -13.22
CA LYS A 364 30.96 8.11 -12.83
C LYS A 364 31.25 7.75 -11.38
N SER A 365 30.23 7.70 -10.53
CA SER A 365 30.37 7.35 -9.11
C SER A 365 29.13 6.62 -8.60
N GLU A 366 29.39 5.64 -7.74
CA GLU A 366 28.39 4.90 -6.94
C GLU A 366 28.31 5.47 -5.51
N GLU A 367 28.92 6.62 -5.25
CA GLU A 367 28.96 7.24 -3.92
C GLU A 367 28.18 8.56 -3.91
N TYR A 368 27.45 8.82 -2.82
CA TYR A 368 26.81 10.12 -2.58
C TYR A 368 27.81 11.21 -2.17
N GLY A 369 28.94 10.82 -1.58
CA GLY A 369 29.86 11.74 -0.92
C GLY A 369 29.50 11.96 0.54
N ILE A 370 30.50 12.37 1.34
CA ILE A 370 30.41 12.35 2.81
C ILE A 370 29.29 13.23 3.38
N LEU A 371 29.03 14.39 2.76
CA LEU A 371 27.97 15.30 3.19
C LEU A 371 26.59 14.67 2.96
N ASN A 372 26.32 14.26 1.72
CA ASN A 372 25.04 13.65 1.31
C ASN A 372 24.76 12.36 2.10
N GLU A 373 25.76 11.50 2.27
CA GLU A 373 25.61 10.31 3.11
C GLU A 373 25.29 10.68 4.56
N GLY A 374 25.90 11.73 5.10
CA GLY A 374 25.63 12.23 6.45
C GLY A 374 24.17 12.66 6.61
N ILE A 375 23.66 13.45 5.66
CA ILE A 375 22.26 13.91 5.62
C ILE A 375 21.31 12.71 5.53
N ILE A 376 21.59 11.74 4.66
CA ILE A 376 20.79 10.51 4.53
C ILE A 376 20.84 9.70 5.83
N LYS A 377 22.02 9.57 6.48
CA LYS A 377 22.18 8.86 7.75
C LYS A 377 21.34 9.48 8.86
N GLU A 378 21.35 10.81 8.99
CA GLU A 378 20.54 11.53 9.98
C GLU A 378 19.05 11.20 9.82
N ARG A 379 18.54 11.22 8.58
CA ARG A 379 17.14 10.83 8.33
C ARG A 379 16.87 9.36 8.62
N LEU A 380 17.82 8.46 8.33
CA LEU A 380 17.70 7.04 8.67
C LEU A 380 17.60 6.81 10.18
N GLU A 381 18.15 7.68 11.03
CA GLU A 381 18.07 7.55 12.50
C GLU A 381 16.65 7.71 13.05
N GLU A 382 15.73 8.30 12.27
CA GLU A 382 14.30 8.38 12.62
C GLU A 382 13.61 7.01 12.61
N TYR A 383 14.24 5.99 12.00
CA TYR A 383 13.71 4.64 11.79
C TYR A 383 14.57 3.56 12.48
N LYS A 384 13.95 2.42 12.82
CA LYS A 384 14.55 1.33 13.62
C LYS A 384 15.09 0.15 12.81
#